data_AF-A0A1C5FZ91-F1
#
_entry.id   AF-A0A1C5FZ91-F1
#
_cell.length_a   1.000
_cell.length_b   1.000
_cell.length_c   1.000
_cell.angle_alpha   90.00
_cell.angle_beta   90.00
_cell.angle_gamma   90.00
#
_symmetry.space_group_name_H-M   'P 1'
#
loop_
_entity.id
_entity.type
_entity.pdbx_description
1 polymer ?
#
loop_
_entity_poly.entity_id
_entity_poly.type
_entity_poly.pdbx_seq_one_letter_code
_entity_poly.pdbx_strand_id
1 'polypeptide(L)'
;MAMTTKPEYQAPAETTKLGSILVDWLTTTDHKKIGHLYLVTAFGFFLIAGLLAMVMRAELARPGLQIVSPEQYNQAFTLHGTLMLLLFATPVFAGFANEIMPLQIGAPDVAFPRLNMFAYWLFAFGGLIVIGSLLTPDGAADFGWTAYTPLSSRVRTPGVGGDMWVMGLAFSGFGTILGAVNFVTTIVCMRAPGMTMFRLPIFTWNILFTSVLVLLAFPVLAAALLVLEADRKFGAVVFEAANGGAVLWQHLFWFFGHPEVYIIALPFFGIITEIIPVFSRKVVFGYVGLVGATIGITGLSITVWAHHMFATGAVLLPFFSFMTFLIAVPTGVKFFNWVGTMWRGSLSFETPMLWSIGFLVTFLFGGLTGVILASPPLDFEVHDSYFVVAHFHYVVFGTVVFAMFAGFYYWWPKFTGRMLDERLGKIHFWTLFVGFHSTFLVHHWLGVIGMPRRYADYLAADGFTTLNTVSTIGSFLLGLS
;
A
#
# COMPACT_ATOMS: atom_id res chain seq x y z
N MET A 1 -60.50 -9.25 -26.98
CA MET A 1 -60.22 -8.15 -26.05
C MET A 1 -58.96 -7.46 -26.54
N ALA A 2 -59.07 -6.33 -27.23
CA ALA A 2 -57.92 -5.60 -27.74
C ALA A 2 -57.33 -4.75 -26.60
N MET A 3 -56.12 -5.06 -26.15
CA MET A 3 -55.38 -4.22 -25.20
C MET A 3 -54.85 -3.00 -25.95
N THR A 4 -55.49 -1.86 -25.73
CA THR A 4 -54.95 -0.55 -26.08
C THR A 4 -53.90 -0.15 -25.04
N THR A 5 -52.63 -0.34 -25.37
CA THR A 5 -51.52 0.25 -24.61
C THR A 5 -51.49 1.75 -24.90
N LYS A 6 -51.89 2.57 -23.92
CA LYS A 6 -51.60 4.01 -23.96
C LYS A 6 -50.08 4.20 -23.90
N PRO A 7 -49.50 5.12 -24.68
CA PRO A 7 -48.10 5.48 -24.50
C PRO A 7 -47.94 6.12 -23.11
N GLU A 8 -47.09 5.52 -22.28
CA GLU A 8 -46.64 6.15 -21.03
C GLU A 8 -45.91 7.44 -21.38
N TYR A 9 -46.37 8.54 -20.77
CA TYR A 9 -45.67 9.83 -20.83
C TYR A 9 -44.33 9.67 -20.12
N GLN A 10 -43.24 9.56 -20.89
CA GLN A 10 -41.89 9.71 -20.36
C GLN A 10 -41.73 11.17 -19.93
N ALA A 11 -41.70 11.39 -18.61
CA ALA A 11 -41.32 12.68 -18.06
C ALA A 11 -39.97 13.11 -18.67
N PRO A 12 -39.78 14.39 -19.01
CA PRO A 12 -38.51 14.86 -19.55
C PRO A 12 -37.40 14.51 -18.56
N ALA A 13 -36.30 13.95 -19.05
CA ALA A 13 -35.13 13.66 -18.24
C ALA A 13 -34.74 14.93 -17.49
N GLU A 14 -34.83 14.89 -16.15
CA GLU A 14 -34.36 15.99 -15.31
C GLU A 14 -32.92 16.30 -15.72
N THR A 15 -32.68 17.51 -16.20
CA THR A 15 -31.33 18.01 -16.43
C THR A 15 -30.64 18.03 -15.09
N THR A 16 -29.86 16.99 -14.78
CA THR A 16 -29.07 16.89 -13.56
C THR A 16 -28.09 18.05 -13.53
N LYS A 17 -28.36 19.02 -12.66
CA LYS A 17 -27.50 20.18 -12.49
C LYS A 17 -26.19 19.71 -11.86
N LEU A 18 -25.05 20.24 -12.31
CA LEU A 18 -23.73 19.89 -11.75
C LEU A 18 -23.72 19.95 -10.21
N GLY A 19 -24.39 20.94 -9.63
CA GLY A 19 -24.53 21.09 -8.18
C GLY A 19 -25.25 19.92 -7.49
N SER A 20 -26.28 19.33 -8.10
CA SER A 20 -26.97 18.17 -7.49
C SER A 20 -26.09 16.91 -7.53
N ILE A 21 -25.28 16.75 -8.57
CA ILE A 21 -24.29 15.66 -8.66
C ILE A 21 -23.21 15.84 -7.59
N LEU A 22 -22.68 17.05 -7.42
CA LEU A 22 -21.67 17.32 -6.39
C LEU A 22 -22.20 17.03 -4.99
N VAL A 23 -23.40 17.52 -4.65
CA VAL A 23 -24.00 17.26 -3.33
C VAL A 23 -24.22 15.77 -3.12
N ASP A 24 -24.75 15.06 -4.12
CA ASP A 24 -24.96 13.60 -4.06
C ASP A 24 -23.66 12.82 -3.75
N TRP A 25 -22.54 13.17 -4.39
CA TRP A 25 -21.24 12.55 -4.10
C TRP A 25 -20.64 12.99 -2.76
N LEU A 26 -20.80 14.25 -2.37
CA LEU A 26 -20.25 14.77 -1.11
C LEU A 26 -20.95 14.22 0.13
N THR A 27 -22.25 13.90 0.01
CA THR A 27 -23.09 13.41 1.11
C THR A 27 -23.49 11.94 0.97
N THR A 28 -22.85 11.19 0.07
CA THR A 28 -23.20 9.79 -0.19
C THR A 28 -22.93 8.89 1.00
N THR A 29 -23.85 7.95 1.25
CA THR A 29 -23.62 6.84 2.17
C THR A 29 -23.44 5.49 1.46
N ASP A 30 -23.64 5.44 0.14
CA ASP A 30 -23.48 4.21 -0.65
C ASP A 30 -22.01 3.76 -0.67
N HIS A 31 -21.76 2.54 -0.19
CA HIS A 31 -20.42 1.93 -0.18
C HIS A 31 -19.72 1.94 -1.54
N LYS A 32 -20.44 1.85 -2.66
CA LYS A 32 -19.84 1.87 -4.01
C LYS A 32 -19.31 3.25 -4.36
N LYS A 33 -20.10 4.30 -4.13
CA LYS A 33 -19.64 5.68 -4.38
C LYS A 33 -18.46 6.04 -3.47
N ILE A 34 -18.49 5.60 -2.21
CA ILE A 34 -17.36 5.75 -1.28
C ILE A 34 -16.14 4.95 -1.76
N GLY A 35 -16.35 3.74 -2.30
CA GLY A 35 -15.31 2.95 -2.95
C GLY A 35 -14.64 3.70 -4.11
N HIS A 36 -15.44 4.27 -5.02
CA HIS A 36 -14.95 5.10 -6.12
C HIS A 36 -14.15 6.30 -5.62
N LEU A 37 -14.66 7.00 -4.59
CA LEU A 37 -13.98 8.12 -3.97
C LEU A 37 -12.59 7.72 -3.43
N TYR A 38 -12.50 6.61 -2.69
CA TYR A 38 -11.22 6.07 -2.22
C TYR A 38 -10.26 5.75 -3.37
N LEU A 39 -10.74 4.98 -4.36
CA LEU A 39 -9.90 4.53 -5.48
C LEU A 39 -9.40 5.71 -6.32
N VAL A 40 -10.24 6.70 -6.61
CA VAL A 40 -9.87 7.90 -7.38
C VAL A 40 -8.89 8.77 -6.59
N THR A 41 -9.18 9.08 -5.33
CA THR A 41 -8.30 9.92 -4.51
C THR A 41 -6.94 9.26 -4.28
N ALA A 42 -6.92 7.96 -3.96
CA ALA A 42 -5.69 7.21 -3.77
C ALA A 42 -4.86 7.12 -5.05
N PHE A 43 -5.52 6.91 -6.21
CA PHE A 43 -4.84 6.93 -7.50
C PHE A 43 -4.27 8.32 -7.84
N GLY A 44 -4.93 9.40 -7.42
CA GLY A 44 -4.37 10.75 -7.49
C GLY A 44 -3.07 10.90 -6.71
N PHE A 45 -3.02 10.38 -5.48
CA PHE A 45 -1.78 10.37 -4.69
C PHE A 45 -0.70 9.46 -5.29
N PHE A 46 -1.07 8.32 -5.89
CA PHE A 46 -0.15 7.46 -6.64
C PHE A 46 0.54 8.20 -7.78
N LEU A 47 -0.21 8.98 -8.56
CA LEU A 47 0.35 9.78 -9.65
C LEU A 47 1.33 10.84 -9.12
N ILE A 48 0.97 11.55 -8.04
CA ILE A 48 1.87 12.54 -7.41
C ILE A 48 3.15 11.85 -6.91
N ALA A 49 3.02 10.71 -6.24
CA ALA A 49 4.17 9.95 -5.75
C ALA A 49 5.05 9.42 -6.89
N GLY A 50 4.45 8.99 -8.00
CA GLY A 50 5.16 8.57 -9.21
C GLY A 50 5.95 9.71 -9.86
N LEU A 51 5.38 10.93 -9.90
CA LEU A 51 6.10 12.12 -10.35
C LEU A 51 7.32 12.43 -9.46
N LEU A 52 7.16 12.38 -8.14
CA LEU A 52 8.26 12.56 -7.20
C LEU A 52 9.35 11.50 -7.40
N ALA A 53 8.97 10.23 -7.64
CA ALA A 53 9.92 9.18 -7.96
C ALA A 53 10.70 9.47 -9.24
N MET A 54 10.03 9.89 -10.32
CA MET A 54 10.72 10.24 -11.56
C MET A 54 11.71 11.39 -11.39
N VAL A 55 11.37 12.41 -10.59
CA VAL A 55 12.29 13.51 -10.26
C VAL A 55 13.53 12.99 -9.52
N MET A 56 13.34 12.17 -8.48
CA MET A 56 14.46 11.56 -7.75
C MET A 56 15.35 10.68 -8.64
N ARG A 57 14.74 9.92 -9.56
CA ARG A 57 15.50 9.08 -10.50
C ARG A 57 16.22 9.91 -11.55
N ALA A 58 15.62 11.00 -12.01
CA ALA A 58 16.28 11.93 -12.91
C ALA A 58 17.50 12.61 -12.27
N GLU A 59 17.41 13.00 -10.99
CA GLU A 59 18.55 13.50 -10.21
C GLU A 59 19.69 12.46 -10.17
N LEU A 60 19.36 11.23 -9.79
CA LEU A 60 20.36 10.17 -9.65
C LEU A 60 20.84 9.57 -10.97
N ALA A 61 20.39 10.08 -12.12
CA ALA A 61 20.79 9.56 -13.42
C ALA A 61 22.30 9.71 -13.68
N ARG A 62 22.92 10.75 -13.10
CA ARG A 62 24.34 11.09 -13.26
C ARG A 62 24.94 11.52 -11.92
N PRO A 63 26.27 11.43 -11.74
CA PRO A 63 26.93 11.91 -10.53
C PRO A 63 26.88 13.45 -10.42
N GLY A 64 26.92 13.96 -9.19
CA GLY A 64 26.69 15.37 -8.86
C GLY A 64 25.21 15.73 -8.68
N LEU A 65 24.92 17.02 -8.46
CA LEU A 65 23.56 17.55 -8.38
C LEU A 65 23.15 18.27 -9.66
N GLN A 66 21.93 18.06 -10.17
CA GLN A 66 21.51 18.59 -11.48
C GLN A 66 20.12 19.23 -11.52
N ILE A 67 19.16 18.70 -10.76
CA ILE A 67 17.74 19.08 -10.85
C ILE A 67 17.24 19.64 -9.52
N VAL A 68 17.54 18.96 -8.41
CA VAL A 68 17.04 19.31 -7.07
C VAL A 68 18.16 19.51 -6.06
N SER A 69 17.91 20.34 -5.05
CA SER A 69 18.82 20.45 -3.90
C SER A 69 18.74 19.19 -3.03
N PRO A 70 19.73 18.93 -2.15
CA PRO A 70 19.66 17.82 -1.20
C PRO A 70 18.42 17.88 -0.28
N GLU A 71 18.02 19.08 0.12
CA GLU A 71 16.81 19.31 0.91
C GLU A 71 15.54 18.94 0.13
N GLN A 72 15.42 19.41 -1.12
CA GLN A 72 14.29 19.06 -1.99
C GLN A 72 14.24 17.56 -2.29
N TYR A 73 15.39 16.92 -2.48
CA TYR A 73 15.48 15.47 -2.62
C TYR A 73 14.98 14.75 -1.36
N ASN A 74 15.38 15.26 -0.18
CA ASN A 74 14.95 14.72 1.10
C ASN A 74 13.44 14.83 1.31
N GLN A 75 12.86 15.97 0.96
CA GLN A 75 11.43 16.19 0.95
C GLN A 75 10.70 15.27 -0.04
N ALA A 76 11.26 15.12 -1.25
CA ALA A 76 10.68 14.29 -2.31
C ALA A 76 10.63 12.80 -1.91
N PHE A 77 11.70 12.23 -1.37
CA PHE A 77 11.69 10.81 -0.98
C PHE A 77 10.83 10.56 0.26
N THR A 78 10.75 11.53 1.18
CA THR A 78 9.88 11.47 2.35
C THR A 78 8.42 11.42 1.92
N LEU A 79 8.00 12.38 1.10
CA LEU A 79 6.64 12.43 0.56
C LEU A 79 6.32 11.23 -0.33
N HIS A 80 7.24 10.81 -1.21
CA HIS A 80 7.03 9.63 -2.06
C HIS A 80 6.70 8.40 -1.20
N GLY A 81 7.52 8.10 -0.19
CA GLY A 81 7.30 6.95 0.69
C GLY A 81 5.98 7.05 1.47
N THR A 82 5.69 8.23 2.03
CA THR A 82 4.44 8.47 2.76
C THR A 82 3.21 8.33 1.88
N LEU A 83 3.24 8.91 0.67
CA LEU A 83 2.12 8.86 -0.26
C LEU A 83 1.87 7.43 -0.72
N MET A 84 2.91 6.69 -1.13
CA MET A 84 2.76 5.33 -1.62
C MET A 84 2.18 4.38 -0.56
N LEU A 85 2.66 4.44 0.69
CA LEU A 85 2.23 3.51 1.74
C LEU A 85 0.91 3.92 2.39
N LEU A 86 0.87 5.14 2.92
CA LEU A 86 -0.20 5.56 3.83
C LEU A 86 -1.36 6.27 3.13
N LEU A 87 -1.13 6.87 1.96
CA LEU A 87 -2.16 7.63 1.23
C LEU A 87 -2.57 6.98 -0.10
N PHE A 88 -1.85 5.94 -0.55
CA PHE A 88 -2.19 5.13 -1.72
C PHE A 88 -2.51 3.68 -1.33
N ALA A 89 -1.54 2.90 -0.84
CA ALA A 89 -1.74 1.46 -0.65
C ALA A 89 -2.84 1.13 0.38
N THR A 90 -2.77 1.73 1.57
CA THR A 90 -3.80 1.55 2.61
C THR A 90 -5.19 2.03 2.14
N PRO A 91 -5.34 3.22 1.52
CA PRO A 91 -6.64 3.66 1.01
C PRO A 91 -7.19 2.85 -0.18
N VAL A 92 -6.34 2.30 -1.06
CA VAL A 92 -6.79 1.39 -2.14
C VAL A 92 -7.39 0.11 -1.55
N PHE A 93 -6.83 -0.41 -0.46
CA PHE A 93 -7.47 -1.50 0.30
C PHE A 93 -8.90 -1.12 0.72
N ALA A 94 -9.07 0.05 1.34
CA ALA A 94 -10.38 0.52 1.77
C ALA A 94 -11.35 0.74 0.58
N GLY A 95 -10.82 1.18 -0.56
CA GLY A 95 -11.56 1.30 -1.82
C GLY A 95 -12.12 -0.03 -2.30
N PHE A 96 -11.26 -1.05 -2.52
CA PHE A 96 -11.73 -2.37 -2.94
C PHE A 96 -12.62 -3.07 -1.90
N ALA A 97 -12.32 -2.89 -0.61
CA ALA A 97 -13.18 -3.41 0.45
C ALA A 97 -14.59 -2.82 0.34
N ASN A 98 -14.70 -1.49 0.20
CA ASN A 98 -15.97 -0.82 -0.01
C ASN A 98 -16.68 -1.31 -1.27
N GLU A 99 -16.00 -1.40 -2.40
CA GLU A 99 -16.61 -1.82 -3.67
C GLU A 99 -17.14 -3.25 -3.66
N ILE A 100 -16.31 -4.20 -3.20
CA ILE A 100 -16.48 -5.61 -3.50
C ILE A 100 -16.95 -6.42 -2.29
N MET A 101 -16.48 -6.10 -1.08
CA MET A 101 -16.76 -6.96 0.09
C MET A 101 -18.26 -7.06 0.40
N PRO A 102 -19.06 -5.97 0.47
CA PRO A 102 -20.49 -6.08 0.73
C PRO A 102 -21.21 -6.94 -0.32
N LEU A 103 -20.82 -6.81 -1.59
CA LEU A 103 -21.37 -7.61 -2.68
C LEU A 103 -21.05 -9.10 -2.54
N GLN A 104 -19.82 -9.43 -2.12
CA GLN A 104 -19.38 -10.81 -1.93
C GLN A 104 -20.11 -11.52 -0.79
N ILE A 105 -20.48 -10.79 0.27
CA ILE A 105 -21.21 -11.36 1.41
C ILE A 105 -22.73 -11.23 1.29
N GLY A 106 -23.24 -10.61 0.22
CA GLY A 106 -24.66 -10.38 0.01
C GLY A 106 -25.27 -9.36 0.99
N ALA A 107 -24.46 -8.43 1.50
CA ALA A 107 -24.93 -7.33 2.33
C ALA A 107 -25.44 -6.18 1.44
N PRO A 108 -26.53 -5.48 1.84
CA PRO A 108 -27.05 -4.35 1.07
C PRO A 108 -26.12 -3.14 1.10
N ASP A 109 -25.40 -2.96 2.20
CA ASP A 109 -24.44 -1.88 2.45
C ASP A 109 -23.51 -2.32 3.61
N VAL A 110 -22.59 -1.46 4.03
CA VAL A 110 -21.77 -1.63 5.23
C VAL A 110 -22.55 -1.35 6.52
N ALA A 111 -22.05 -1.83 7.67
CA ALA A 111 -22.72 -1.75 8.97
C ALA A 111 -22.94 -0.31 9.46
N PHE A 112 -22.00 0.59 9.18
CA PHE A 112 -22.05 1.99 9.58
C PHE A 112 -21.82 2.92 8.37
N PRO A 113 -22.83 3.13 7.50
CA PRO A 113 -22.65 3.87 6.24
C PRO A 113 -22.17 5.33 6.41
N ARG A 114 -22.66 6.03 7.44
CA ARG A 114 -22.21 7.40 7.74
C ARG A 114 -20.80 7.45 8.32
N LEU A 115 -20.43 6.46 9.13
CA LEU A 115 -19.07 6.34 9.64
C LEU A 115 -18.09 6.06 8.51
N ASN A 116 -18.51 5.26 7.52
CA ASN A 116 -17.75 4.99 6.31
C ASN A 116 -17.45 6.25 5.50
N MET A 117 -18.47 7.09 5.30
CA MET A 117 -18.30 8.40 4.65
C MET A 117 -17.36 9.30 5.45
N PHE A 118 -17.52 9.35 6.78
CA PHE A 118 -16.65 10.15 7.65
C PHE A 118 -15.19 9.66 7.61
N ALA A 119 -14.96 8.35 7.60
CA ALA A 119 -13.65 7.75 7.46
C ALA A 119 -12.95 8.16 6.15
N TYR A 120 -13.69 8.21 5.04
CA TYR A 120 -13.17 8.72 3.77
C TYR A 120 -12.73 10.18 3.88
N TRP A 121 -13.56 11.05 4.48
CA TRP A 121 -13.23 12.47 4.60
C TRP A 121 -12.02 12.73 5.49
N LEU A 122 -11.84 11.96 6.57
CA LEU A 122 -10.63 12.02 7.39
C LEU A 122 -9.38 11.66 6.59
N PHE A 123 -9.45 10.62 5.77
CA PHE A 123 -8.38 10.26 4.83
C PHE A 123 -8.10 11.38 3.82
N ALA A 124 -9.13 11.86 3.12
CA ALA A 124 -8.98 12.85 2.08
C ALA A 124 -8.37 14.16 2.62
N PHE A 125 -8.91 14.69 3.74
CA PHE A 125 -8.37 15.89 4.36
C PHE A 125 -6.99 15.66 4.98
N GLY A 126 -6.74 14.50 5.58
CA GLY A 126 -5.40 14.13 6.07
C GLY A 126 -4.35 14.14 4.96
N GLY A 127 -4.66 13.54 3.80
CA GLY A 127 -3.80 13.54 2.64
C GLY A 127 -3.59 14.93 2.03
N LEU A 128 -4.65 15.77 2.01
CA LEU A 128 -4.54 17.17 1.58
C LEU A 128 -3.65 17.99 2.51
N ILE A 129 -3.66 17.75 3.81
CA ILE A 129 -2.73 18.40 4.75
C ILE A 129 -1.29 17.98 4.44
N VAL A 130 -1.03 16.68 4.21
CA VAL A 130 0.33 16.21 3.86
C VAL A 130 0.83 16.86 2.57
N ILE A 131 0.05 16.84 1.49
CA ILE A 131 0.44 17.47 0.22
C ILE A 131 0.52 19.00 0.34
N GLY A 132 -0.36 19.60 1.14
CA GLY A 132 -0.36 21.04 1.40
C GLY A 132 0.94 21.55 2.03
N SER A 133 1.75 20.67 2.64
CA SER A 133 3.07 21.04 3.18
C SER A 133 4.03 21.58 2.11
N LEU A 134 3.86 21.18 0.83
CA LEU A 134 4.62 21.70 -0.31
C LEU A 134 4.39 23.20 -0.56
N LEU A 135 3.29 23.76 -0.05
CA LEU A 135 2.96 25.18 -0.18
C LEU A 135 3.56 26.03 0.94
N THR A 136 4.19 25.41 1.94
CA THR A 136 4.84 26.13 3.04
C THR A 136 6.21 26.66 2.60
N PRO A 137 6.71 27.78 3.19
CA PRO A 137 7.99 28.36 2.80
C PRO A 137 9.19 27.42 2.96
N ASP A 138 9.16 26.58 3.99
CA ASP A 138 10.23 25.62 4.31
C ASP A 138 10.02 24.26 3.62
N GLY A 139 8.93 24.09 2.87
CA GLY A 139 8.57 22.85 2.20
C GLY A 139 8.10 21.72 3.12
N ALA A 140 8.13 20.50 2.60
CA ALA A 140 7.60 19.33 3.27
C ALA A 140 8.56 18.75 4.33
N ALA A 141 8.14 17.68 5.01
CA ALA A 141 9.03 16.91 5.88
C ALA A 141 10.21 16.30 5.09
N ASP A 142 11.43 16.36 5.65
CA ASP A 142 12.68 15.96 4.99
C ASP A 142 13.43 14.82 5.72
N PHE A 143 12.82 14.23 6.75
CA PHE A 143 13.44 13.25 7.64
C PHE A 143 13.22 11.78 7.23
N GLY A 144 12.55 11.54 6.10
CA GLY A 144 12.15 10.22 5.61
C GLY A 144 10.84 9.69 6.19
N TRP A 145 10.15 8.81 5.47
CA TRP A 145 8.82 8.30 5.89
C TRP A 145 8.82 7.54 7.23
N THR A 146 10.00 7.11 7.72
CA THR A 146 10.18 6.46 9.04
C THR A 146 10.24 7.44 10.20
N ALA A 147 10.41 8.74 9.92
CA ALA A 147 10.36 9.85 10.87
C ALA A 147 11.15 9.64 12.17
N TYR A 148 12.33 9.04 12.07
CA TYR A 148 13.14 8.71 13.24
C TYR A 148 13.50 9.94 14.07
N THR A 149 13.28 9.86 15.38
CA THR A 149 13.84 10.81 16.32
C THR A 149 15.32 10.47 16.56
N PRO A 150 16.20 11.47 16.76
CA PRO A 150 15.90 12.88 16.96
C PRO A 150 15.76 13.72 15.67
N LEU A 151 15.89 13.13 14.48
CA LEU A 151 15.85 13.89 13.22
C LEU A 151 14.50 14.58 12.99
N SER A 152 13.39 13.92 13.32
CA SER A 152 12.04 14.49 13.24
C SER A 152 11.68 15.47 14.37
N SER A 153 12.62 15.78 15.29
CA SER A 153 12.39 16.76 16.35
C SER A 153 12.33 18.18 15.81
N ARG A 154 11.73 19.10 16.57
CA ARG A 154 11.71 20.52 16.22
C ARG A 154 13.10 21.16 16.22
N VAL A 155 14.06 20.60 16.96
CA VAL A 155 15.44 21.10 16.99
C VAL A 155 16.17 20.81 15.66
N ARG A 156 15.88 19.68 15.02
CA ARG A 156 16.56 19.24 13.80
C ARG A 156 15.79 19.58 12.53
N THR A 157 14.46 19.44 12.54
CA THR A 157 13.56 19.83 11.45
C THR A 157 12.51 20.82 11.99
N PRO A 158 12.84 22.12 12.10
CA PRO A 158 11.99 23.13 12.72
C PRO A 158 10.79 23.56 11.86
N GLY A 159 10.83 23.28 10.55
CA GLY A 159 9.81 23.68 9.60
C GLY A 159 8.43 23.07 9.89
N VAL A 160 7.38 23.77 9.44
CA VAL A 160 5.98 23.38 9.65
C VAL A 160 5.59 22.12 8.86
N GLY A 161 6.34 21.79 7.79
CA GLY A 161 6.09 20.59 6.98
C GLY A 161 6.09 19.29 7.79
N GLY A 162 6.95 19.19 8.81
CA GLY A 162 6.96 18.06 9.75
C GLY A 162 5.68 17.94 10.55
N ASP A 163 5.12 19.06 11.03
CA ASP A 163 3.88 19.07 11.82
C ASP A 163 2.66 18.72 10.94
N MET A 164 2.64 19.24 9.71
CA MET A 164 1.59 18.91 8.73
C MET A 164 1.64 17.42 8.36
N TRP A 165 2.83 16.85 8.22
CA TRP A 165 3.01 15.41 8.02
C TRP A 165 2.42 14.60 9.19
N VAL A 166 2.77 14.96 10.43
CA VAL A 166 2.29 14.28 11.64
C VAL A 166 0.76 14.36 11.76
N MET A 167 0.20 15.56 11.66
CA MET A 167 -1.24 15.77 11.83
C MET A 167 -2.07 15.22 10.68
N GLY A 168 -1.58 15.33 9.44
CA GLY A 168 -2.24 14.75 8.27
C GLY A 168 -2.33 13.23 8.35
N LEU A 169 -1.26 12.57 8.77
CA LEU A 169 -1.26 11.12 8.98
C LEU A 169 -2.09 10.68 10.19
N ALA A 170 -2.11 11.46 11.28
CA ALA A 170 -3.00 11.18 12.40
C ALA A 170 -4.47 11.21 11.97
N PHE A 171 -4.89 12.25 11.23
CA PHE A 171 -6.25 12.36 10.68
C PHE A 171 -6.59 11.17 9.77
N SER A 172 -5.72 10.87 8.80
CA SER A 172 -5.93 9.74 7.89
C SER A 172 -5.98 8.40 8.65
N GLY A 173 -5.11 8.21 9.64
CA GLY A 173 -5.06 7.01 10.48
C GLY A 173 -6.35 6.77 11.27
N PHE A 174 -6.97 7.82 11.82
CA PHE A 174 -8.29 7.70 12.44
C PHE A 174 -9.35 7.25 11.43
N GLY A 175 -9.32 7.77 10.20
CA GLY A 175 -10.18 7.27 9.12
C GLY A 175 -10.03 5.77 8.90
N THR A 176 -8.80 5.28 8.79
CA THR A 176 -8.50 3.85 8.61
C THR A 176 -9.01 2.99 9.77
N ILE A 177 -8.84 3.43 11.03
CA ILE A 177 -9.34 2.73 12.21
C ILE A 177 -10.87 2.59 12.17
N LEU A 178 -11.58 3.69 11.89
CA LEU A 178 -13.04 3.70 11.82
C LEU A 178 -13.57 2.81 10.68
N GLY A 179 -12.89 2.83 9.53
CA GLY A 179 -13.17 1.94 8.40
C GLY A 179 -13.01 0.47 8.77
N ALA A 180 -11.94 0.11 9.49
CA ALA A 180 -11.70 -1.25 9.93
C ALA A 180 -12.78 -1.77 10.91
N VAL A 181 -13.22 -0.96 11.87
CA VAL A 181 -14.36 -1.31 12.75
C VAL A 181 -15.58 -1.64 11.88
N ASN A 182 -15.88 -0.77 10.91
CA ASN A 182 -17.02 -0.94 10.03
C ASN A 182 -16.94 -2.23 9.20
N PHE A 183 -15.80 -2.52 8.58
CA PHE A 183 -15.64 -3.75 7.80
C PHE A 183 -15.72 -5.02 8.65
N VAL A 184 -15.11 -5.05 9.85
CA VAL A 184 -15.23 -6.19 10.77
C VAL A 184 -16.69 -6.43 11.13
N THR A 185 -17.41 -5.39 11.57
CA THR A 185 -18.82 -5.52 11.94
C THR A 185 -19.67 -5.98 10.75
N THR A 186 -19.44 -5.42 9.56
CA THR A 186 -20.16 -5.80 8.33
C THR A 186 -19.94 -7.28 8.02
N ILE A 187 -18.67 -7.72 7.96
CA ILE A 187 -18.33 -9.10 7.63
C ILE A 187 -18.86 -10.06 8.69
N VAL A 188 -18.82 -9.71 9.98
CA VAL A 188 -19.23 -10.62 11.05
C VAL A 188 -20.75 -10.73 11.17
N CYS A 189 -21.48 -9.63 11.02
CA CYS A 189 -22.89 -9.52 11.41
C CYS A 189 -23.88 -9.43 10.24
N MET A 190 -23.45 -9.07 9.02
CA MET A 190 -24.37 -8.73 7.92
C MET A 190 -24.30 -9.67 6.72
N ARG A 191 -23.67 -10.84 6.86
CA ARG A 191 -23.61 -11.84 5.78
C ARG A 191 -24.99 -12.38 5.44
N ALA A 192 -25.18 -12.75 4.18
CA ALA A 192 -26.37 -13.42 3.71
C ALA A 192 -26.67 -14.73 4.50
N PRO A 193 -27.95 -15.05 4.74
CA PRO A 193 -28.33 -16.30 5.42
C PRO A 193 -27.72 -17.54 4.75
N GLY A 194 -27.15 -18.44 5.56
CA GLY A 194 -26.50 -19.67 5.08
C GLY A 194 -25.02 -19.54 4.70
N MET A 195 -24.46 -18.33 4.72
CA MET A 195 -23.03 -18.07 4.54
C MET A 195 -22.28 -18.17 5.88
N THR A 196 -21.71 -19.35 6.14
CA THR A 196 -20.81 -19.57 7.29
C THR A 196 -19.42 -18.96 7.04
N MET A 197 -18.61 -18.81 8.08
CA MET A 197 -17.25 -18.25 7.96
C MET A 197 -16.39 -18.98 6.92
N PHE A 198 -16.39 -20.32 6.93
CA PHE A 198 -15.65 -21.14 5.97
C PHE A 198 -16.32 -21.25 4.58
N ARG A 199 -17.28 -20.39 4.28
CA ARG A 199 -17.85 -20.19 2.94
C ARG A 199 -17.57 -18.80 2.38
N LEU A 200 -16.89 -17.93 3.14
CA LEU A 200 -16.49 -16.62 2.68
C LEU A 200 -15.47 -16.72 1.53
N PRO A 201 -15.55 -15.84 0.51
CA PRO A 201 -14.47 -15.69 -0.46
C PRO A 201 -13.15 -15.33 0.22
N ILE A 202 -12.02 -15.69 -0.40
CA ILE A 202 -10.70 -15.44 0.21
C ILE A 202 -10.41 -13.95 0.27
N PHE A 203 -10.89 -13.16 -0.70
CA PHE A 203 -10.82 -11.70 -0.60
C PHE A 203 -11.47 -11.17 0.68
N THR A 204 -12.70 -11.59 0.98
CA THR A 204 -13.42 -11.17 2.20
C THR A 204 -12.69 -11.62 3.48
N TRP A 205 -12.15 -12.84 3.53
CA TRP A 205 -11.30 -13.28 4.65
C TRP A 205 -10.10 -12.37 4.85
N ASN A 206 -9.44 -11.96 3.77
CA ASN A 206 -8.30 -11.08 3.86
C ASN A 206 -8.73 -9.65 4.28
N ILE A 207 -9.89 -9.14 3.84
CA ILE A 207 -10.43 -7.86 4.37
C ILE A 207 -10.66 -7.94 5.87
N LEU A 208 -11.22 -9.04 6.38
CA LEU A 208 -11.44 -9.23 7.81
C LEU A 208 -10.13 -9.16 8.59
N PHE A 209 -9.12 -9.95 8.20
CA PHE A 209 -7.84 -9.99 8.91
C PHE A 209 -7.02 -8.71 8.73
N THR A 210 -7.10 -8.07 7.57
CA THR A 210 -6.55 -6.72 7.35
C THR A 210 -7.15 -5.73 8.34
N SER A 211 -8.47 -5.75 8.52
CA SER A 211 -9.16 -4.87 9.45
C SER A 211 -8.80 -5.17 10.90
N VAL A 212 -8.62 -6.44 11.27
CA VAL A 212 -8.10 -6.83 12.60
C VAL A 212 -6.71 -6.26 12.84
N LEU A 213 -5.80 -6.36 11.87
CA LEU A 213 -4.46 -5.78 11.98
C LEU A 213 -4.50 -4.26 12.10
N VAL A 214 -5.36 -3.58 11.34
CA VAL A 214 -5.56 -2.13 11.48
C VAL A 214 -5.91 -1.76 12.92
N LEU A 215 -6.88 -2.46 13.52
CA LEU A 215 -7.32 -2.18 14.89
C LEU A 215 -6.23 -2.42 15.95
N LEU A 216 -5.25 -3.28 15.67
CA LEU A 216 -4.12 -3.54 16.56
C LEU A 216 -2.96 -2.56 16.35
N ALA A 217 -2.68 -2.18 15.10
CA ALA A 217 -1.47 -1.45 14.73
C ALA A 217 -1.66 0.08 14.63
N PHE A 218 -2.73 0.54 14.00
CA PHE A 218 -2.92 1.98 13.74
C PHE A 218 -3.10 2.83 15.01
N PRO A 219 -3.74 2.35 16.10
CA PRO A 219 -3.78 3.11 17.34
C PRO A 219 -2.38 3.42 17.91
N VAL A 220 -1.41 2.51 17.71
CA VAL A 220 -0.02 2.72 18.15
C VAL A 220 0.64 3.83 17.34
N LEU A 221 0.44 3.86 16.02
CA LEU A 221 0.91 4.97 15.18
C LEU A 221 0.27 6.29 15.59
N ALA A 222 -1.06 6.32 15.76
CA ALA A 222 -1.77 7.54 16.13
C ALA A 222 -1.25 8.10 17.46
N ALA A 223 -1.03 7.23 18.46
CA ALA A 223 -0.43 7.64 19.73
C ALA A 223 1.01 8.15 19.54
N ALA A 224 1.85 7.44 18.79
CA ALA A 224 3.24 7.85 18.55
C ALA A 224 3.31 9.21 17.84
N LEU A 225 2.48 9.44 16.81
CA LEU A 225 2.39 10.70 16.08
C LEU A 225 1.93 11.86 16.98
N LEU A 226 0.89 11.66 17.79
CA LEU A 226 0.41 12.71 18.71
C LEU A 226 1.42 13.03 19.81
N VAL A 227 2.17 12.03 20.30
CA VAL A 227 3.28 12.25 21.24
C VAL A 227 4.43 12.99 20.55
N LEU A 228 4.76 12.66 19.29
CA LEU A 228 5.77 13.38 18.53
C LEU A 228 5.36 14.84 18.31
N GLU A 229 4.10 15.12 18.01
CA GLU A 229 3.59 16.49 17.92
C GLU A 229 3.70 17.20 19.26
N ALA A 230 3.45 16.50 20.38
CA ALA A 230 3.62 17.07 21.71
C ALA A 230 5.08 17.42 22.03
N ASP A 231 6.02 16.57 21.64
CA ASP A 231 7.46 16.88 21.74
C ASP A 231 7.82 18.09 20.87
N ARG A 232 7.25 18.20 19.67
CA ARG A 232 7.53 19.31 18.73
C ARG A 232 6.89 20.64 19.18
N LYS A 233 5.65 20.65 19.69
CA LYS A 233 4.88 21.89 19.93
C LYS A 233 4.68 22.25 21.38
N PHE A 234 4.53 21.26 22.25
CA PHE A 234 4.11 21.48 23.64
C PHE A 234 5.23 21.27 24.66
N GLY A 235 6.45 20.99 24.20
CA GLY A 235 7.63 20.84 25.06
C GLY A 235 7.64 19.54 25.85
N ALA A 236 6.91 18.52 25.39
CA ALA A 236 7.13 17.17 25.89
C ALA A 236 8.53 16.68 25.49
N VAL A 237 9.03 15.68 26.20
CA VAL A 237 10.41 15.17 26.05
C VAL A 237 10.43 13.65 25.91
N VAL A 238 9.36 13.04 25.41
CA VAL A 238 9.20 11.58 25.41
C VAL A 238 10.20 10.91 24.47
N PHE A 239 10.40 11.49 23.29
CA PHE A 239 11.29 10.96 22.26
C PHE A 239 12.68 11.61 22.24
N GLU A 240 13.02 12.40 23.26
CA GLU A 240 14.37 12.93 23.46
C GLU A 240 15.38 11.79 23.61
N ALA A 241 16.55 11.94 22.97
CA ALA A 241 17.57 10.90 22.94
C ALA A 241 18.07 10.54 24.35
N ALA A 242 18.17 11.54 25.24
CA ALA A 242 18.56 11.37 26.64
C ALA A 242 17.61 10.45 27.43
N ASN A 243 16.36 10.33 27.00
CA ASN A 243 15.33 9.49 27.63
C ASN A 243 15.21 8.10 26.96
N GLY A 244 16.12 7.75 26.06
CA GLY A 244 16.00 6.54 25.23
C GLY A 244 14.96 6.67 24.11
N GLY A 245 14.50 7.89 23.85
CA GLY A 245 13.40 8.20 22.95
C GLY A 245 13.60 7.79 21.49
N ALA A 246 14.85 7.77 21.01
CA ALA A 246 15.18 7.34 19.66
C ALA A 246 14.83 5.85 19.43
N VAL A 247 15.22 4.97 20.36
CA VAL A 247 14.92 3.53 20.27
C VAL A 247 13.44 3.26 20.57
N LEU A 248 12.85 4.02 21.51
CA LEU A 248 11.42 3.96 21.80
C LEU A 248 10.57 4.27 20.56
N TRP A 249 10.90 5.35 19.83
CA TRP A 249 10.23 5.68 18.57
C TRP A 249 10.32 4.53 17.57
N GLN A 250 11.51 3.96 17.38
CA GLN A 250 11.69 2.85 16.43
C GLN A 250 10.81 1.64 16.78
N HIS A 251 10.74 1.26 18.07
CA HIS A 251 9.87 0.16 18.48
C HIS A 251 8.39 0.46 18.23
N LEU A 252 7.90 1.65 18.60
CA LEU A 252 6.49 2.02 18.39
C LEU A 252 6.15 2.13 16.90
N PHE A 253 7.01 2.80 16.12
CA PHE A 253 6.83 2.98 14.69
C PHE A 253 6.85 1.65 13.96
N TRP A 254 7.80 0.75 14.25
CA TRP A 254 7.86 -0.53 13.56
C TRP A 254 6.81 -1.52 14.06
N PHE A 255 6.40 -1.47 15.32
CA PHE A 255 5.26 -2.24 15.81
C PHE A 255 3.98 -1.92 15.02
N PHE A 256 3.84 -0.67 14.56
CA PHE A 256 2.85 -0.31 13.55
C PHE A 256 3.27 -0.77 12.14
N GLY A 257 4.47 -0.39 11.72
CA GLY A 257 4.90 -0.40 10.32
C GLY A 257 5.02 -1.79 9.74
N HIS A 258 5.43 -2.79 10.52
CA HIS A 258 5.49 -4.15 10.00
C HIS A 258 4.11 -4.82 9.84
N PRO A 259 3.17 -4.72 10.81
CA PRO A 259 1.78 -5.06 10.53
C PRO A 259 1.18 -4.27 9.36
N GLU A 260 1.53 -3.00 9.18
CA GLU A 260 1.07 -2.19 8.04
C GLU A 260 1.44 -2.80 6.70
N VAL A 261 2.66 -3.33 6.54
CA VAL A 261 3.03 -3.98 5.26
C VAL A 261 2.15 -5.20 4.96
N TYR A 262 1.59 -5.86 5.97
CA TYR A 262 0.61 -6.93 5.79
C TYR A 262 -0.81 -6.42 5.60
N ILE A 263 -1.17 -5.29 6.22
CA ILE A 263 -2.44 -4.59 5.94
C ILE A 263 -2.53 -4.23 4.46
N ILE A 264 -1.43 -3.81 3.84
CA ILE A 264 -1.38 -3.53 2.41
C ILE A 264 -1.08 -4.77 1.54
N ALA A 265 -0.79 -5.94 2.11
CA ALA A 265 -0.51 -7.15 1.31
C ALA A 265 -1.70 -8.12 1.23
N LEU A 266 -2.32 -8.41 2.38
CA LEU A 266 -3.41 -9.37 2.49
C LEU A 266 -4.59 -9.10 1.55
N PRO A 267 -5.15 -7.88 1.45
CA PRO A 267 -6.34 -7.66 0.61
C PRO A 267 -6.02 -7.93 -0.87
N PHE A 268 -4.81 -7.58 -1.31
CA PHE A 268 -4.34 -7.81 -2.67
C PHE A 268 -4.04 -9.28 -2.97
N PHE A 269 -3.49 -10.03 -2.00
CA PHE A 269 -3.48 -11.51 -2.09
C PHE A 269 -4.90 -12.06 -2.26
N GLY A 270 -5.89 -11.39 -1.68
CA GLY A 270 -7.30 -11.70 -1.86
C GLY A 270 -7.73 -11.52 -3.31
N ILE A 271 -7.44 -10.34 -3.90
CA ILE A 271 -7.74 -10.03 -5.31
C ILE A 271 -7.16 -11.09 -6.24
N ILE A 272 -5.87 -11.41 -6.08
CA ILE A 272 -5.19 -12.45 -6.87
C ILE A 272 -5.88 -13.82 -6.70
N THR A 273 -6.31 -14.14 -5.48
CA THR A 273 -7.01 -15.40 -5.20
C THR A 273 -8.41 -15.47 -5.81
N GLU A 274 -9.07 -14.34 -6.08
CA GLU A 274 -10.36 -14.32 -6.79
C GLU A 274 -10.17 -14.46 -8.31
N ILE A 275 -9.09 -13.88 -8.85
CA ILE A 275 -8.82 -13.88 -10.30
C ILE A 275 -8.34 -15.25 -10.78
N ILE A 276 -7.32 -15.83 -10.13
CA ILE A 276 -6.66 -17.06 -10.61
C ILE A 276 -7.66 -18.22 -10.85
N PRO A 277 -8.59 -18.56 -9.94
CA PRO A 277 -9.56 -19.64 -10.15
C PRO A 277 -10.44 -19.45 -11.39
N VAL A 278 -10.87 -18.21 -11.64
CA VAL A 278 -11.77 -17.86 -12.75
C VAL A 278 -11.08 -18.05 -14.09
N PHE A 279 -9.87 -17.50 -14.24
CA PHE A 279 -9.10 -17.63 -15.48
C PHE A 279 -8.40 -18.98 -15.63
N SER A 280 -8.33 -19.79 -14.56
CA SER A 280 -7.91 -21.19 -14.61
C SER A 280 -9.07 -22.17 -14.81
N ARG A 281 -10.33 -21.69 -14.74
CA ARG A 281 -11.56 -22.50 -14.77
C ARG A 281 -11.55 -23.66 -13.77
N LYS A 282 -11.02 -23.42 -12.57
CA LYS A 282 -10.82 -24.43 -11.54
C LYS A 282 -11.07 -23.83 -10.16
N VAL A 283 -11.62 -24.63 -9.25
CA VAL A 283 -11.77 -24.24 -7.84
C VAL A 283 -10.41 -23.92 -7.22
N VAL A 284 -10.38 -22.97 -6.28
CA VAL A 284 -9.15 -22.62 -5.56
C VAL A 284 -8.59 -23.85 -4.85
N PHE A 285 -7.31 -24.15 -5.10
CA PHE A 285 -6.64 -25.28 -4.48
C PHE A 285 -6.36 -24.97 -3.01
N GLY A 286 -6.82 -25.84 -2.09
CA GLY A 286 -6.51 -25.76 -0.67
C GLY A 286 -7.10 -24.54 0.05
N TYR A 287 -8.39 -24.25 -0.16
CA TYR A 287 -9.12 -23.14 0.50
C TYR A 287 -8.86 -23.05 2.02
N VAL A 288 -9.00 -24.16 2.76
CA VAL A 288 -8.77 -24.16 4.22
C VAL A 288 -7.31 -23.84 4.56
N GLY A 289 -6.37 -24.32 3.77
CA GLY A 289 -4.94 -24.00 3.90
C GLY A 289 -4.67 -22.51 3.65
N LEU A 290 -5.35 -21.89 2.69
CA LEU A 290 -5.25 -20.44 2.43
C LEU A 290 -5.79 -19.60 3.61
N VAL A 291 -6.91 -20.01 4.21
CA VAL A 291 -7.47 -19.35 5.40
C VAL A 291 -6.52 -19.51 6.59
N GLY A 292 -6.03 -20.72 6.84
CA GLY A 292 -5.04 -20.99 7.90
C GLY A 292 -3.75 -20.20 7.71
N ALA A 293 -3.27 -20.08 6.47
CA ALA A 293 -2.11 -19.26 6.14
C ALA A 293 -2.38 -17.76 6.42
N THR A 294 -3.55 -17.22 6.07
CA THR A 294 -3.92 -15.84 6.42
C THR A 294 -3.93 -15.63 7.93
N ILE A 295 -4.50 -16.57 8.70
CA ILE A 295 -4.49 -16.52 10.18
C ILE A 295 -3.05 -16.50 10.71
N GLY A 296 -2.19 -17.39 10.19
CA GLY A 296 -0.78 -17.46 10.57
C GLY A 296 -0.03 -16.16 10.30
N ILE A 297 -0.20 -15.57 9.11
CA ILE A 297 0.39 -14.27 8.76
C ILE A 297 -0.09 -13.19 9.73
N THR A 298 -1.40 -13.12 9.98
CA THR A 298 -2.00 -12.13 10.87
C THR A 298 -1.39 -12.21 12.27
N GLY A 299 -1.35 -13.41 12.87
CA GLY A 299 -0.81 -13.60 14.21
C GLY A 299 0.70 -13.32 14.29
N LEU A 300 1.48 -13.73 13.29
CA LEU A 300 2.93 -13.53 13.28
C LEU A 300 3.31 -12.06 12.99
N SER A 301 2.52 -11.33 12.20
CA SER A 301 2.85 -9.95 11.78
C SER A 301 3.07 -8.97 12.94
N ILE A 302 2.36 -9.15 14.05
CA ILE A 302 2.50 -8.33 15.26
C ILE A 302 3.67 -8.76 16.16
N THR A 303 4.43 -9.79 15.77
CA THR A 303 5.54 -10.38 16.57
C THR A 303 6.92 -10.27 15.92
N VAL A 304 7.01 -9.66 14.73
CA VAL A 304 8.25 -9.65 13.92
C VAL A 304 8.82 -8.26 13.68
N TRP A 305 8.18 -7.21 14.19
CA TRP A 305 8.47 -5.82 13.79
C TRP A 305 9.93 -5.38 13.93
N ALA A 306 10.62 -5.88 14.94
CA ALA A 306 11.96 -5.39 15.27
C ALA A 306 13.05 -5.92 14.32
N HIS A 307 12.71 -6.69 13.28
CA HIS A 307 13.67 -6.97 12.21
C HIS A 307 14.13 -5.74 11.45
N HIS A 308 13.35 -4.66 11.48
CA HIS A 308 13.74 -3.38 10.88
C HIS A 308 14.82 -2.64 11.68
N MET A 309 15.17 -3.19 12.85
CA MET A 309 16.07 -2.57 13.83
C MET A 309 17.32 -3.42 14.07
N PHE A 310 17.62 -4.41 13.22
CA PHE A 310 18.76 -5.32 13.46
C PHE A 310 20.08 -4.57 13.63
N ALA A 311 20.35 -3.57 12.81
CA ALA A 311 21.58 -2.78 12.87
C ALA A 311 21.69 -1.85 14.12
N THR A 312 20.64 -1.75 14.94
CA THR A 312 20.64 -0.85 16.12
C THR A 312 21.39 -1.40 17.32
N GLY A 313 21.60 -2.72 17.39
CA GLY A 313 22.12 -3.40 18.58
C GLY A 313 21.17 -3.41 19.79
N ALA A 314 19.91 -2.95 19.63
CA ALA A 314 18.94 -2.79 20.71
C ALA A 314 17.80 -3.83 20.70
N VAL A 315 17.97 -4.93 19.96
CA VAL A 315 16.90 -5.93 19.77
C VAL A 315 17.41 -7.36 19.98
N LEU A 316 16.51 -8.26 20.38
CA LEU A 316 16.82 -9.68 20.54
C LEU A 316 16.90 -10.38 19.16
N LEU A 317 18.07 -10.27 18.51
CA LEU A 317 18.27 -10.71 17.12
C LEU A 317 17.77 -12.14 16.82
N PRO A 318 18.11 -13.19 17.61
CA PRO A 318 17.72 -14.55 17.24
C PRO A 318 16.20 -14.77 17.24
N PHE A 319 15.48 -14.11 18.16
CA PHE A 319 14.03 -14.19 18.24
C PHE A 319 13.37 -13.57 17.03
N PHE A 320 13.70 -12.31 16.72
CA PHE A 320 13.07 -11.59 15.61
C PHE A 320 13.47 -12.17 14.25
N SER A 321 14.71 -12.65 14.11
CA SER A 321 15.14 -13.37 12.90
C SER A 321 14.35 -14.66 12.71
N PHE A 322 14.26 -15.51 13.73
CA PHE A 322 13.49 -16.76 13.66
C PHE A 322 12.02 -16.52 13.30
N MET A 323 11.36 -15.58 13.99
CA MET A 323 9.96 -15.27 13.75
C MET A 323 9.73 -14.70 12.33
N THR A 324 10.71 -13.95 11.80
CA THR A 324 10.66 -13.43 10.42
C THR A 324 10.84 -14.54 9.38
N PHE A 325 11.68 -15.54 9.63
CA PHE A 325 11.69 -16.73 8.78
C PHE A 325 10.37 -17.51 8.85
N LEU A 326 9.77 -17.59 10.04
CA LEU A 326 8.54 -18.34 10.25
C LEU A 326 7.36 -17.74 9.47
N ILE A 327 7.23 -16.41 9.39
CA ILE A 327 6.14 -15.77 8.63
C ILE A 327 6.26 -15.95 7.11
N ALA A 328 7.46 -16.25 6.59
CA ALA A 328 7.64 -16.61 5.19
C ALA A 328 6.96 -17.94 4.84
N VAL A 329 6.80 -18.86 5.80
CA VAL A 329 6.20 -20.19 5.56
C VAL A 329 4.72 -20.11 5.18
N PRO A 330 3.83 -19.46 5.96
CA PRO A 330 2.43 -19.24 5.53
C PRO A 330 2.30 -18.53 4.18
N THR A 331 3.18 -17.57 3.90
CA THR A 331 3.21 -16.86 2.62
C THR A 331 3.59 -17.81 1.48
N GLY A 332 4.57 -18.68 1.69
CA GLY A 332 4.93 -19.74 0.75
C GLY A 332 3.78 -20.72 0.48
N VAL A 333 3.02 -21.10 1.51
CA VAL A 333 1.81 -21.92 1.35
C VAL A 333 0.84 -21.27 0.37
N LYS A 334 0.52 -19.97 0.55
CA LYS A 334 -0.34 -19.24 -0.39
C LYS A 334 0.18 -19.29 -1.82
N PHE A 335 1.48 -19.14 -2.01
CA PHE A 335 2.11 -19.21 -3.32
C PHE A 335 1.90 -20.57 -4.00
N PHE A 336 2.15 -21.66 -3.28
CA PHE A 336 1.89 -23.01 -3.78
C PHE A 336 0.39 -23.28 -4.01
N ASN A 337 -0.50 -22.67 -3.23
CA ASN A 337 -1.93 -22.75 -3.47
C ASN A 337 -2.34 -22.08 -4.80
N TRP A 338 -1.77 -20.92 -5.13
CA TRP A 338 -2.01 -20.27 -6.43
C TRP A 338 -1.47 -21.09 -7.59
N VAL A 339 -0.24 -21.60 -7.49
CA VAL A 339 0.35 -22.50 -8.49
C VAL A 339 -0.50 -23.77 -8.65
N GLY A 340 -0.92 -24.38 -7.55
CA GLY A 340 -1.78 -25.56 -7.55
C GLY A 340 -3.17 -25.29 -8.14
N THR A 341 -3.67 -24.05 -8.04
CA THR A 341 -4.93 -23.63 -8.67
C THR A 341 -4.77 -23.53 -10.19
N MET A 342 -3.66 -22.98 -10.68
CA MET A 342 -3.38 -22.92 -12.13
C MET A 342 -3.04 -24.30 -12.72
N TRP A 343 -2.41 -25.18 -11.93
CA TRP A 343 -1.99 -26.50 -12.36
C TRP A 343 -3.16 -27.37 -12.81
N ARG A 344 -3.07 -27.91 -14.05
CA ARG A 344 -4.14 -28.66 -14.73
C ARG A 344 -5.46 -27.86 -14.87
N GLY A 345 -5.39 -26.52 -14.81
CA GLY A 345 -6.48 -25.64 -15.22
C GLY A 345 -6.49 -25.38 -16.73
N SER A 346 -7.55 -24.74 -17.21
CA SER A 346 -7.66 -24.23 -18.57
C SER A 346 -7.43 -22.72 -18.55
N LEU A 347 -6.17 -22.32 -18.65
CA LEU A 347 -5.72 -20.93 -18.53
C LEU A 347 -6.11 -20.10 -19.75
N SER A 348 -6.61 -18.89 -19.51
CA SER A 348 -6.70 -17.82 -20.51
C SER A 348 -5.98 -16.56 -20.02
N PHE A 349 -5.32 -15.85 -20.94
CA PHE A 349 -4.37 -14.78 -20.65
C PHE A 349 -4.92 -13.40 -21.06
N GLU A 350 -6.15 -13.13 -20.64
CA GLU A 350 -6.69 -11.78 -20.59
C GLU A 350 -5.94 -10.94 -19.54
N THR A 351 -6.11 -9.62 -19.63
CA THR A 351 -5.33 -8.64 -18.87
C THR A 351 -5.29 -8.92 -17.35
N PRO A 352 -6.40 -9.22 -16.65
CA PRO A 352 -6.35 -9.53 -15.21
C PRO A 352 -5.45 -10.73 -14.85
N MET A 353 -5.40 -11.75 -15.70
CA MET A 353 -4.59 -12.93 -15.48
C MET A 353 -3.10 -12.64 -15.72
N LEU A 354 -2.78 -11.79 -16.70
CA LEU A 354 -1.40 -11.33 -16.92
C LEU A 354 -0.87 -10.56 -15.70
N TRP A 355 -1.65 -9.61 -15.17
CA TRP A 355 -1.29 -8.91 -13.94
C TRP A 355 -1.11 -9.85 -12.75
N SER A 356 -1.97 -10.87 -12.63
CA SER A 356 -1.85 -11.86 -11.56
C SER A 356 -0.59 -12.71 -11.67
N ILE A 357 -0.16 -13.08 -12.88
CA ILE A 357 1.09 -13.78 -13.11
C ILE A 357 2.29 -12.84 -12.89
N GLY A 358 2.21 -11.59 -13.34
CA GLY A 358 3.21 -10.55 -13.05
C GLY A 358 3.43 -10.40 -11.55
N PHE A 359 2.34 -10.30 -10.77
CA PHE A 359 2.38 -10.35 -9.30
C PHE A 359 3.15 -11.57 -8.80
N LEU A 360 2.81 -12.78 -9.25
CA LEU A 360 3.49 -14.00 -8.79
C LEU A 360 5.00 -13.96 -9.06
N VAL A 361 5.42 -13.50 -10.24
CA VAL A 361 6.84 -13.40 -10.62
C VAL A 361 7.55 -12.35 -9.77
N THR A 362 7.01 -11.14 -9.71
CA THR A 362 7.64 -10.01 -9.00
C THR A 362 7.67 -10.26 -7.50
N PHE A 363 6.57 -10.73 -6.92
CA PHE A 363 6.49 -11.05 -5.50
C PHE A 363 7.39 -12.22 -5.10
N LEU A 364 7.57 -13.23 -5.96
CA LEU A 364 8.50 -14.33 -5.69
C LEU A 364 9.94 -13.83 -5.57
N PHE A 365 10.40 -13.00 -6.51
CA PHE A 365 11.74 -12.42 -6.42
C PHE A 365 11.91 -11.53 -5.18
N GLY A 366 10.91 -10.71 -4.85
CA GLY A 366 10.91 -9.93 -3.61
C GLY A 366 10.94 -10.78 -2.34
N GLY A 367 10.15 -11.87 -2.31
CA GLY A 367 10.11 -12.79 -1.18
C GLY A 367 11.44 -13.49 -0.94
N LEU A 368 12.15 -13.89 -2.01
CA LEU A 368 13.48 -14.49 -1.91
C LEU A 368 14.51 -13.52 -1.31
N THR A 369 14.46 -12.23 -1.65
CA THR A 369 15.36 -11.23 -1.06
C THR A 369 14.97 -10.86 0.36
N GLY A 370 13.70 -11.04 0.75
CA GLY A 370 13.26 -10.89 2.14
C GLY A 370 13.86 -11.93 3.08
N VAL A 371 14.10 -13.16 2.61
CA VAL A 371 14.79 -14.20 3.38
C VAL A 371 16.25 -13.78 3.66
N ILE A 372 16.90 -13.06 2.75
CA ILE A 372 18.24 -12.51 2.96
C ILE A 372 18.20 -11.46 4.08
N LEU A 373 17.26 -10.51 4.03
CA LEU A 373 17.12 -9.45 5.03
C LEU A 373 16.64 -9.96 6.41
N ALA A 374 15.96 -11.11 6.46
CA ALA A 374 15.57 -11.75 7.71
C ALA A 374 16.76 -12.34 8.50
N SER A 375 17.94 -12.41 7.89
CA SER A 375 19.19 -12.90 8.49
C SER A 375 20.05 -11.73 8.97
N PRO A 376 20.19 -11.48 10.28
CA PRO A 376 21.03 -10.40 10.82
C PRO A 376 22.45 -10.29 10.22
N PRO A 377 23.24 -11.39 10.06
CA PRO A 377 24.59 -11.25 9.49
C PRO A 377 24.61 -10.82 8.03
N LEU A 378 23.54 -11.09 7.27
CA LEU A 378 23.41 -10.59 5.90
C LEU A 378 22.83 -9.17 5.91
N ASP A 379 21.81 -8.93 6.74
CA ASP A 379 21.19 -7.62 6.89
C ASP A 379 22.22 -6.56 7.28
N PHE A 380 23.16 -6.83 8.18
CA PHE A 380 24.18 -5.84 8.55
C PHE A 380 24.98 -5.26 7.37
N GLU A 381 25.23 -6.06 6.33
CA GLU A 381 25.94 -5.60 5.13
C GLU A 381 25.04 -4.78 4.19
N VAL A 382 23.75 -5.12 4.13
CA VAL A 382 22.81 -4.51 3.18
C VAL A 382 21.79 -3.57 3.82
N HIS A 383 21.89 -3.36 5.14
CA HIS A 383 21.00 -2.53 5.94
C HIS A 383 21.05 -1.11 5.41
N ASP A 384 19.88 -0.51 5.17
CA ASP A 384 19.78 0.84 4.62
C ASP A 384 20.55 1.07 3.31
N SER A 385 20.85 0.02 2.55
CA SER A 385 21.36 0.12 1.19
C SER A 385 20.23 0.15 0.15
N TYR A 386 20.59 0.32 -1.12
CA TYR A 386 19.65 0.12 -2.23
C TYR A 386 19.07 -1.31 -2.29
N PHE A 387 19.65 -2.30 -1.61
CA PHE A 387 19.12 -3.66 -1.57
C PHE A 387 17.78 -3.72 -0.84
N VAL A 388 17.66 -3.08 0.33
CA VAL A 388 16.39 -3.02 1.06
C VAL A 388 15.35 -2.19 0.30
N VAL A 389 15.79 -1.13 -0.42
CA VAL A 389 14.91 -0.36 -1.31
C VAL A 389 14.36 -1.26 -2.43
N ALA A 390 15.22 -2.03 -3.09
CA ALA A 390 14.85 -2.95 -4.15
C ALA A 390 13.90 -4.05 -3.64
N HIS A 391 14.25 -4.70 -2.54
CA HIS A 391 13.44 -5.72 -1.89
C HIS A 391 12.02 -5.19 -1.62
N PHE A 392 11.94 -4.05 -0.94
CA PHE A 392 10.66 -3.48 -0.55
C PHE A 392 9.81 -3.09 -1.76
N HIS A 393 10.40 -2.53 -2.82
CA HIS A 393 9.67 -2.25 -4.05
C HIS A 393 9.22 -3.53 -4.75
N TYR A 394 10.04 -4.58 -4.82
CA TYR A 394 9.62 -5.88 -5.39
C TYR A 394 8.44 -6.49 -4.62
N VAL A 395 8.44 -6.39 -3.29
CA VAL A 395 7.35 -6.92 -2.48
C VAL A 395 6.11 -6.04 -2.55
N VAL A 396 6.22 -4.75 -2.27
CA VAL A 396 5.07 -3.85 -2.13
C VAL A 396 4.51 -3.42 -3.48
N PHE A 397 5.35 -3.03 -4.44
CA PHE A 397 4.86 -2.66 -5.77
C PHE A 397 4.26 -3.89 -6.46
N GLY A 398 4.95 -5.04 -6.36
CA GLY A 398 4.43 -6.33 -6.82
C GLY A 398 3.07 -6.64 -6.19
N THR A 399 2.95 -6.56 -4.87
CA THR A 399 1.69 -6.91 -4.18
C THR A 399 0.58 -5.92 -4.43
N VAL A 400 0.84 -4.63 -4.23
CA VAL A 400 -0.19 -3.58 -4.25
C VAL A 400 -0.52 -3.18 -5.68
N VAL A 401 0.48 -2.75 -6.47
CA VAL A 401 0.22 -2.12 -7.77
C VAL A 401 -0.20 -3.15 -8.82
N PHE A 402 0.49 -4.28 -8.93
CA PHE A 402 0.07 -5.30 -9.90
C PHE A 402 -1.30 -5.87 -9.57
N ALA A 403 -1.57 -6.18 -8.29
CA ALA A 403 -2.88 -6.70 -7.92
C ALA A 403 -3.99 -5.63 -7.95
N MET A 404 -3.67 -4.36 -7.70
CA MET A 404 -4.60 -3.25 -7.94
C MET A 404 -5.02 -3.21 -9.40
N PHE A 405 -4.06 -3.22 -10.33
CA PHE A 405 -4.39 -3.24 -11.75
C PHE A 405 -5.10 -4.54 -12.16
N ALA A 406 -4.70 -5.70 -11.62
CA ALA A 406 -5.45 -6.94 -11.80
C ALA A 406 -6.92 -6.76 -11.37
N GLY A 407 -7.17 -6.18 -10.20
CA GLY A 407 -8.50 -5.88 -9.68
C GLY A 407 -9.26 -4.85 -10.51
N PHE A 408 -8.60 -3.79 -10.99
CA PHE A 408 -9.20 -2.81 -11.88
C PHE A 408 -9.65 -3.46 -13.18
N TYR A 409 -8.75 -4.15 -13.90
CA TYR A 409 -9.13 -4.84 -15.14
C TYR A 409 -10.19 -5.93 -14.94
N TYR A 410 -10.22 -6.57 -13.76
CA TYR A 410 -11.19 -7.62 -13.45
C TYR A 410 -12.59 -7.07 -13.09
N TRP A 411 -12.66 -6.07 -12.22
CA TRP A 411 -13.91 -5.53 -11.70
C TRP A 411 -14.38 -4.23 -12.38
N TRP A 412 -13.65 -3.69 -13.36
CA TRP A 412 -14.08 -2.51 -14.13
C TRP A 412 -15.52 -2.59 -14.66
N PRO A 413 -15.98 -3.74 -15.21
CA PRO A 413 -17.35 -3.87 -15.69
C PRO A 413 -18.36 -3.80 -14.56
N LYS A 414 -17.96 -4.19 -13.34
CA LYS A 414 -18.79 -4.06 -12.15
C LYS A 414 -18.88 -2.62 -11.65
N PHE A 415 -17.80 -1.85 -11.77
CA PHE A 415 -17.75 -0.44 -11.40
C PHE A 415 -18.50 0.46 -12.39
N THR A 416 -18.33 0.22 -13.70
CA THR A 416 -18.73 1.17 -14.75
C THR A 416 -19.73 0.60 -15.76
N GLY A 417 -19.99 -0.70 -15.76
CA GLY A 417 -20.81 -1.37 -16.76
C GLY A 417 -20.12 -1.57 -18.13
N ARG A 418 -18.82 -1.28 -18.25
CA ARG A 418 -18.05 -1.41 -19.51
C ARG A 418 -16.78 -2.23 -19.30
N MET A 419 -16.35 -2.94 -20.34
CA MET A 419 -15.03 -3.58 -20.38
C MET A 419 -13.96 -2.54 -20.73
N LEU A 420 -12.74 -2.73 -20.21
CA LEU A 420 -11.56 -2.01 -20.70
C LEU A 420 -11.04 -2.65 -21.99
N ASP A 421 -10.24 -1.89 -22.74
CA ASP A 421 -9.60 -2.39 -23.97
C ASP A 421 -8.45 -3.35 -23.64
N GLU A 422 -8.55 -4.60 -24.11
CA GLU A 422 -7.56 -5.65 -23.85
C GLU A 422 -6.21 -5.40 -24.52
N ARG A 423 -6.16 -4.68 -25.66
CA ARG A 423 -4.89 -4.38 -26.32
C ARG A 423 -4.12 -3.34 -25.52
N LEU A 424 -4.79 -2.26 -25.10
CA LEU A 424 -4.21 -1.24 -24.23
C LEU A 424 -3.83 -1.83 -22.87
N GLY A 425 -4.66 -2.71 -22.31
CA GLY A 425 -4.35 -3.43 -21.07
C GLY A 425 -3.05 -4.24 -21.13
N LYS A 426 -2.79 -4.91 -22.25
CA LYS A 426 -1.54 -5.65 -22.47
C LYS A 426 -0.33 -4.74 -22.68
N ILE A 427 -0.49 -3.62 -23.37
CA ILE A 427 0.58 -2.62 -23.55
C ILE A 427 0.97 -2.05 -22.18
N HIS A 428 -0.03 -1.65 -21.38
CA HIS A 428 0.17 -1.17 -20.02
C HIS A 428 0.88 -2.21 -19.15
N PHE A 429 0.44 -3.47 -19.17
CA PHE A 429 1.11 -4.56 -18.44
C PHE A 429 2.59 -4.68 -18.82
N TRP A 430 2.93 -4.77 -20.11
CA TRP A 430 4.30 -5.03 -20.53
C TRP A 430 5.24 -3.84 -20.31
N THR A 431 4.76 -2.62 -20.52
CA THR A 431 5.53 -1.41 -20.25
C THR A 431 5.81 -1.27 -18.75
N LEU A 432 4.81 -1.49 -17.90
CA LEU A 432 4.96 -1.48 -16.45
C LEU A 432 5.89 -2.61 -15.97
N PHE A 433 5.66 -3.85 -16.43
CA PHE A 433 6.44 -5.01 -16.01
C PHE A 433 7.92 -4.87 -16.37
N VAL A 434 8.22 -4.50 -17.62
CA VAL A 434 9.61 -4.31 -18.06
C VAL A 434 10.23 -3.09 -17.37
N GLY A 435 9.53 -1.96 -17.31
CA GLY A 435 10.01 -0.76 -16.63
C GLY A 435 10.32 -0.99 -15.15
N PHE A 436 9.43 -1.68 -14.44
CA PHE A 436 9.61 -2.06 -13.04
C PHE A 436 10.86 -2.94 -12.83
N HIS A 437 10.97 -4.03 -13.58
CA HIS A 437 12.11 -4.95 -13.45
C HIS A 437 13.43 -4.26 -13.85
N SER A 438 13.46 -3.46 -14.91
CA SER A 438 14.64 -2.67 -15.29
C SER A 438 15.02 -1.64 -14.23
N THR A 439 14.06 -1.08 -13.50
CA THR A 439 14.30 -0.09 -12.43
C THR A 439 14.96 -0.70 -11.21
N PHE A 440 14.36 -1.76 -10.66
CA PHE A 440 14.66 -2.23 -9.31
C PHE A 440 15.53 -3.49 -9.29
N LEU A 441 15.60 -4.27 -10.39
CA LEU A 441 16.48 -5.45 -10.39
C LEU A 441 17.93 -5.04 -10.16
N VAL A 442 18.35 -3.96 -10.82
CA VAL A 442 19.70 -3.39 -10.69
C VAL A 442 19.95 -2.74 -9.33
N HIS A 443 18.90 -2.36 -8.58
CA HIS A 443 19.04 -1.80 -7.24
C HIS A 443 19.53 -2.83 -6.22
N HIS A 444 19.16 -4.11 -6.38
CA HIS A 444 19.74 -5.17 -5.53
C HIS A 444 21.26 -5.19 -5.67
N TRP A 445 21.77 -5.13 -6.91
CA TRP A 445 23.22 -5.10 -7.11
C TRP A 445 23.85 -3.80 -6.64
N LEU A 446 23.21 -2.64 -6.86
CA LEU A 446 23.67 -1.35 -6.32
C LEU A 446 23.82 -1.38 -4.79
N GLY A 447 22.88 -2.00 -4.09
CA GLY A 447 22.96 -2.17 -2.64
C GLY A 447 24.12 -3.06 -2.21
N VAL A 448 24.34 -4.18 -2.91
CA VAL A 448 25.46 -5.11 -2.64
C VAL A 448 26.83 -4.46 -2.84
N ILE A 449 26.96 -3.58 -3.85
CA ILE A 449 28.22 -2.84 -4.07
C ILE A 449 28.34 -1.57 -3.20
N GLY A 450 27.42 -1.36 -2.26
CA GLY A 450 27.55 -0.38 -1.18
C GLY A 450 26.84 0.96 -1.40
N MET A 451 25.91 1.08 -2.36
CA MET A 451 25.14 2.33 -2.52
C MET A 451 24.10 2.48 -1.38
N PRO A 452 24.23 3.48 -0.50
CA PRO A 452 23.28 3.72 0.59
C PRO A 452 21.98 4.33 0.06
N ARG A 453 20.87 4.10 0.76
CA ARG A 453 19.60 4.78 0.47
C ARG A 453 19.63 6.24 0.92
N ARG A 454 18.73 7.06 0.38
CA ARG A 454 18.51 8.48 0.76
C ARG A 454 19.68 9.42 0.47
N TYR A 455 20.56 9.06 -0.44
CA TYR A 455 21.60 9.95 -0.95
C TYR A 455 21.05 10.70 -2.16
N ALA A 456 21.27 12.02 -2.19
CA ALA A 456 20.87 12.90 -3.28
C ALA A 456 21.85 12.85 -4.45
N ASP A 457 23.12 12.53 -4.19
CA ASP A 457 24.18 12.40 -5.19
C ASP A 457 25.12 11.22 -4.90
N TYR A 458 26.04 10.97 -5.83
CA TYR A 458 27.15 10.03 -5.71
C TYR A 458 28.32 10.48 -6.59
N LEU A 459 29.51 9.93 -6.36
CA LEU A 459 30.71 10.24 -7.13
C LEU A 459 30.87 9.30 -8.32
N ALA A 460 31.52 9.79 -9.38
CA ALA A 460 31.84 8.94 -10.54
C ALA A 460 32.76 7.76 -10.16
N ALA A 461 33.62 7.94 -9.15
CA ALA A 461 34.54 6.94 -8.65
C ALA A 461 33.86 5.78 -7.90
N ASP A 462 32.61 5.96 -7.42
CA ASP A 462 31.88 4.94 -6.67
C ASP A 462 31.42 3.77 -7.55
N GLY A 463 31.43 3.94 -8.88
CA GLY A 463 31.04 2.88 -9.82
C GLY A 463 29.52 2.67 -9.99
N PHE A 464 28.68 3.51 -9.37
CA PHE A 464 27.22 3.36 -9.38
C PHE A 464 26.54 3.85 -10.68
N THR A 465 27.24 4.66 -11.49
CA THR A 465 26.66 5.42 -12.61
C THR A 465 25.86 4.57 -13.60
N THR A 466 26.42 3.44 -14.05
CA THR A 466 25.79 2.62 -15.08
C THR A 466 24.46 2.05 -14.62
N LEU A 467 24.42 1.48 -13.41
CA LEU A 467 23.21 0.87 -12.86
C LEU A 467 22.16 1.91 -12.50
N ASN A 468 22.58 3.09 -12.01
CA ASN A 468 21.66 4.21 -11.82
C ASN A 468 21.07 4.73 -13.13
N THR A 469 21.86 4.76 -14.21
CA THR A 469 21.36 5.13 -15.55
C THR A 469 20.31 4.13 -16.05
N VAL A 470 20.60 2.83 -15.95
CA VAL A 470 19.64 1.76 -16.33
C VAL A 470 18.36 1.87 -15.50
N SER A 471 18.51 2.04 -14.19
CA SER A 471 17.37 2.19 -13.28
C SER A 471 16.51 3.39 -13.65
N THR A 472 17.13 4.52 -14.01
CA THR A 472 16.43 5.74 -14.42
C THR A 472 15.66 5.53 -15.71
N ILE A 473 16.27 4.92 -16.73
CA ILE A 473 15.57 4.58 -17.98
C ILE A 473 14.36 3.67 -17.70
N GLY A 474 14.55 2.64 -16.86
CA GLY A 474 13.45 1.79 -16.40
C GLY A 474 12.34 2.57 -15.70
N SER A 475 12.70 3.57 -14.88
CA SER A 475 11.75 4.36 -14.09
C SER A 475 10.89 5.26 -14.97
N PHE A 476 11.46 5.81 -16.04
CA PHE A 476 10.70 6.59 -17.02
C PHE A 476 9.83 5.72 -17.92
N LEU A 477 10.27 4.49 -18.25
CA LEU A 477 9.40 3.51 -18.92
C LEU A 477 8.22 3.11 -18.03
N LEU A 478 8.48 2.91 -16.73
CA LEU A 478 7.44 2.69 -15.71
C LEU A 478 6.52 3.89 -15.53
N GLY A 479 7.04 5.12 -15.62
CA GLY A 479 6.21 6.33 -15.57
C GLY A 479 5.34 6.56 -16.80
N LEU A 480 5.74 6.00 -17.95
CA LEU A 480 4.97 6.05 -19.21
C LEU A 480 3.82 5.03 -19.25
N SER A 481 3.95 3.92 -18.52
CA SER A 481 2.95 2.85 -18.46
C SER A 481 1.68 3.31 -17.75
#